data_AF-A0A368GS65-F1
#
_entry.id   AF-A0A368GS65-F1
#
_cell.length_a   1.000
_cell.length_b   1.000
_cell.length_c   1.000
_cell.angle_alpha   90.00
_cell.angle_beta   90.00
_cell.angle_gamma   90.00
#
_symmetry.space_group_name_H-M   'P 1'
#
loop_
_entity.id
_entity.type
_entity.pdbx_description
1 polymer ?
#
loop_
_entity_poly.entity_id
_entity_poly.type
_entity_poly.pdbx_seq_one_letter_code
_entity_poly.pdbx_strand_id
1 'polypeptide(L)'
;MLGSVLYWDCNIEYNAYLLNCNNAQAKLPTDFGENTASINLGRKCKSPEENTLPILRQWWNEVKLEDLSNPTIDITATPQLKEFAMMANGPTTGFACTYNKKCSDKLLCLYNTQYVDFYLLH
;
A
#
# COMPACT_ATOMS: atom_id res chain seq x y z
N MET A 1 11.55 -13.66 -14.72
CA MET A 1 11.30 -12.50 -13.85
C MET A 1 11.93 -12.80 -12.50
N LEU A 2 13.02 -12.10 -12.17
CA LEU A 2 13.57 -12.11 -10.81
C LEU A 2 12.59 -11.29 -9.97
N GLY A 3 11.85 -11.92 -9.07
CA GLY A 3 10.94 -11.21 -8.17
C GLY A 3 11.76 -10.29 -7.26
N SER A 4 11.46 -9.00 -7.23
CA SER A 4 12.00 -8.10 -6.21
C SER A 4 11.51 -8.59 -4.84
N VAL A 5 12.44 -8.76 -3.91
CA VAL A 5 12.12 -9.12 -2.52
C VAL A 5 11.74 -7.81 -1.81
N LEU A 6 10.52 -7.76 -1.28
CA LEU A 6 10.08 -6.66 -0.43
C LEU A 6 10.54 -6.90 1.01
N TYR A 7 11.22 -5.91 1.59
CA TYR A 7 11.65 -5.95 2.98
C TYR A 7 10.74 -5.08 3.85
N TRP A 8 10.42 -5.56 5.05
CA TRP A 8 9.72 -4.76 6.05
C TRP A 8 10.67 -3.70 6.61
N ASP A 9 10.26 -2.43 6.57
CA ASP A 9 11.06 -1.31 7.09
C ASP A 9 10.36 -0.65 8.29
N CYS A 10 10.96 -0.77 9.47
CA CYS A 10 10.41 -0.22 10.71
C CYS A 10 10.34 1.32 10.73
N ASN A 11 11.21 2.02 9.98
CA ASN A 11 11.13 3.48 9.86
C ASN A 11 9.93 3.89 9.02
N ILE A 12 9.64 3.13 7.95
CA ILE A 12 8.44 3.31 7.14
C ILE A 12 7.20 3.01 8.01
N GLU A 13 7.23 1.93 8.80
CA GLU A 13 6.13 1.57 9.71
C GLU A 13 5.84 2.69 10.72
N TYR A 14 6.88 3.23 11.35
CA TYR A 14 6.74 4.32 12.31
C TYR A 14 6.15 5.59 11.68
N ASN A 15 6.60 5.94 10.48
CA ASN A 15 6.04 7.09 9.76
C ASN A 15 4.60 6.83 9.28
N ALA A 16 4.29 5.61 8.84
CA ALA A 16 2.92 5.21 8.56
C ALA A 16 2.05 5.40 9.82
N TYR A 17 2.53 5.01 11.00
CA TYR A 17 1.81 5.20 12.26
C TYR A 17 1.55 6.69 12.54
N LEU A 18 2.57 7.53 12.41
CA LEU A 18 2.44 8.97 12.60
C LEU A 18 1.42 9.59 11.64
N LEU A 19 1.50 9.28 10.34
CA LEU A 19 0.53 9.73 9.34
C LEU A 19 -0.89 9.24 9.63
N ASN A 20 -1.02 7.96 9.96
CA ASN A 20 -2.32 7.37 10.23
C ASN A 20 -2.99 8.02 11.46
N CYS A 21 -2.21 8.53 12.42
CA CYS A 21 -2.69 9.33 13.55
C CYS A 21 -2.75 10.86 13.28
N ASN A 22 -2.61 11.33 12.03
CA ASN A 22 -2.54 12.75 11.69
C ASN A 22 -1.47 13.53 12.47
N ASN A 23 -0.31 12.90 12.76
CA ASN A 23 0.78 13.52 13.50
C ASN A 23 1.77 14.20 12.53
N ALA A 24 1.95 15.51 12.67
CA ALA A 24 2.83 16.34 11.86
C ALA A 24 4.33 16.02 12.00
N GLN A 25 4.72 15.14 12.92
CA GLN A 25 6.11 14.67 13.06
C GLN A 25 6.51 13.62 12.02
N ALA A 26 5.59 13.14 11.18
CA ALA A 26 5.91 12.23 10.10
C ALA A 26 6.96 12.88 9.16
N LYS A 27 8.02 12.14 8.85
CA LYS A 27 9.13 12.55 7.99
C LYS A 27 9.24 11.57 6.82
N LEU A 28 8.29 11.67 5.89
CA LEU A 28 8.28 10.86 4.68
C LEU A 28 8.80 11.69 3.49
N PRO A 29 9.71 11.11 2.68
CA PRO A 29 10.02 11.63 1.36
C PRO A 29 8.77 11.74 0.46
N THR A 30 8.79 12.65 -0.50
CA THR A 30 7.65 12.91 -1.41
C THR A 30 7.41 11.81 -2.44
N ASP A 31 8.39 10.95 -2.65
CA ASP A 31 8.39 9.87 -3.64
C ASP A 31 7.93 8.53 -3.05
N PHE A 32 7.23 8.54 -1.92
CA PHE A 32 6.65 7.33 -1.33
C PHE A 32 5.27 7.04 -1.91
N GLY A 33 5.00 5.77 -2.18
CA GLY A 33 3.67 5.30 -2.54
C GLY A 33 2.83 4.95 -1.32
N GLU A 34 1.51 4.95 -1.48
CA GLU A 34 0.58 4.60 -0.40
C GLU A 34 -0.62 3.78 -0.91
N ASN A 35 -1.04 2.82 -0.09
CA ASN A 35 -2.38 2.21 -0.14
C ASN A 35 -3.09 2.45 1.19
N THR A 36 -4.37 2.79 1.14
CA THR A 36 -5.17 3.00 2.35
C THR A 36 -6.56 2.39 2.20
N ALA A 37 -7.08 1.82 3.28
CA ALA A 37 -8.47 1.38 3.36
C ALA A 37 -9.00 1.51 4.79
N SER A 38 -10.31 1.65 4.93
CA SER A 38 -10.97 1.54 6.23
C SER A 38 -10.84 0.11 6.76
N ILE A 39 -10.57 -0.04 8.05
CA ILE A 39 -10.43 -1.34 8.73
C ILE A 39 -11.20 -1.33 10.05
N ASN A 40 -11.95 -2.40 10.31
CA ASN A 40 -12.59 -2.62 11.60
C ASN A 40 -11.77 -3.60 12.43
N LEU A 41 -11.04 -3.10 13.42
CA LEU A 41 -10.15 -3.92 14.26
C LEU A 41 -10.89 -4.67 15.39
N GLY A 42 -12.23 -4.61 15.43
CA GLY A 42 -13.04 -5.26 16.47
C GLY A 42 -12.80 -4.71 17.88
N ARG A 43 -13.52 -5.23 18.90
CA ARG A 43 -13.34 -4.83 20.31
C ARG A 43 -12.22 -5.57 21.03
N LYS A 44 -11.90 -6.78 20.58
CA LYS A 44 -10.78 -7.58 21.08
C LYS A 44 -9.79 -7.63 19.92
N CYS A 45 -8.59 -7.08 20.09
CA CYS A 45 -7.50 -7.17 19.10
C CYS A 45 -6.98 -8.61 18.99
N LYS A 46 -7.86 -9.58 18.76
CA LYS A 46 -7.50 -10.96 18.47
C LYS A 46 -7.30 -11.03 16.97
N SER A 47 -6.09 -11.37 16.56
CA SER A 47 -5.70 -11.58 15.16
C SER A 47 -5.86 -10.35 14.26
N PRO A 48 -4.92 -9.39 14.28
CA PRO A 48 -4.91 -8.31 13.29
C PRO A 48 -4.94 -8.82 11.84
N GLU A 49 -4.30 -9.97 11.59
CA GLU A 49 -4.33 -10.69 10.32
C GLU A 49 -5.75 -10.97 9.80
N GLU A 50 -6.69 -11.33 10.67
CA GLU A 50 -8.08 -11.62 10.27
C GLU A 50 -8.77 -10.39 9.65
N ASN A 51 -8.36 -9.18 10.05
CA ASN A 51 -8.93 -7.93 9.56
C ASN A 51 -8.10 -7.32 8.42
N THR A 52 -6.78 -7.51 8.41
CA THR A 52 -5.90 -6.93 7.38
C THR A 52 -5.81 -7.80 6.13
N LEU A 53 -5.76 -9.13 6.27
CA LEU A 53 -5.57 -10.04 5.13
C LEU A 53 -6.70 -9.96 4.08
N PRO A 54 -7.99 -9.81 4.44
CA PRO A 54 -9.04 -9.59 3.45
C PRO A 54 -8.84 -8.33 2.62
N ILE A 55 -8.37 -7.24 3.24
CA ILE A 55 -8.10 -5.97 2.55
C ILE A 55 -6.92 -6.13 1.59
N LEU A 56 -5.81 -6.72 2.05
CA LEU A 56 -4.63 -6.97 1.21
C LEU A 56 -4.97 -7.87 0.01
N ARG A 57 -5.82 -8.87 0.21
CA ARG A 57 -6.33 -9.72 -0.87
C ARG A 57 -7.25 -8.97 -1.82
N GLN A 58 -8.06 -8.04 -1.33
CA GLN A 58 -8.92 -7.20 -2.16
C GLN A 58 -8.06 -6.37 -3.12
N TRP A 59 -7.08 -5.63 -2.59
CA TRP A 59 -6.13 -4.86 -3.40
C TRP A 59 -5.42 -5.74 -4.43
N TRP A 60 -4.88 -6.89 -4.00
CA TRP A 60 -4.22 -7.82 -4.92
C TRP A 60 -5.15 -8.35 -6.03
N ASN A 61 -6.44 -8.53 -5.73
CA ASN A 61 -7.41 -9.06 -6.67
C ASN A 61 -7.91 -8.05 -7.70
N GLU A 62 -7.58 -6.75 -7.58
CA GLU A 62 -7.89 -5.76 -8.61
C GLU A 62 -7.31 -6.15 -9.97
N VAL A 63 -6.19 -6.89 -9.98
CA VAL A 63 -5.60 -7.53 -11.17
C VAL A 63 -6.60 -8.28 -12.05
N LYS A 64 -7.73 -8.74 -11.48
CA LYS A 64 -8.77 -9.50 -12.18
C LYS A 64 -9.82 -8.62 -12.86
N LEU A 65 -9.80 -7.31 -12.62
CA LEU A 65 -10.77 -6.37 -13.18
C LEU A 65 -10.47 -6.02 -14.63
N GLU A 66 -9.22 -6.17 -15.05
CA GLU A 66 -8.74 -5.84 -16.40
C GLU A 66 -7.88 -6.98 -16.95
N ASP A 67 -7.88 -7.15 -18.27
CA ASP A 67 -6.95 -8.06 -18.93
C ASP A 67 -5.57 -7.41 -19.03
N LEU A 68 -4.67 -7.77 -18.12
CA LEU A 68 -3.27 -7.30 -18.09
C LEU A 68 -2.36 -8.04 -19.07
N SER A 69 -2.89 -8.46 -20.22
CA SER A 69 -2.08 -8.96 -21.34
C SER A 69 -1.01 -7.95 -21.79
N ASN A 70 -1.23 -6.65 -21.53
CA ASN A 70 -0.19 -5.63 -21.57
C ASN A 70 0.45 -5.49 -20.17
N PRO A 71 1.78 -5.65 -20.03
CA PRO A 71 2.46 -5.56 -18.73
C PRO A 71 2.48 -4.14 -18.13
N THR A 72 1.99 -3.13 -18.85
CA THR A 72 1.95 -1.75 -18.38
C THR A 72 0.55 -1.41 -17.86
N ILE A 73 0.47 -1.01 -16.60
CA ILE A 73 -0.76 -0.47 -16.01
C ILE A 73 -0.70 1.06 -16.17
N ASP A 74 -1.77 1.64 -16.72
CA ASP A 74 -1.99 3.09 -16.74
C ASP A 74 -3.01 3.42 -15.65
N ILE A 75 -2.56 3.91 -14.49
CA ILE A 75 -3.48 4.19 -13.37
C ILE A 75 -4.42 5.38 -13.65
N THR A 76 -4.15 6.19 -14.67
CA THR A 76 -5.05 7.27 -15.10
C THR A 76 -6.22 6.73 -15.91
N ALA A 77 -5.98 5.71 -16.73
CA ALA A 77 -7.00 5.02 -17.51
C ALA A 77 -7.73 3.93 -16.70
N THR A 78 -7.04 3.27 -15.78
CA THR A 78 -7.56 2.19 -14.94
C THR A 78 -7.36 2.49 -13.44
N PRO A 79 -8.00 3.55 -12.89
CA PRO A 79 -7.83 3.93 -11.49
C PRO A 79 -8.25 2.84 -10.50
N GLN A 80 -9.10 1.89 -10.91
CA GLN A 80 -9.51 0.72 -10.14
C GLN A 80 -8.39 -0.31 -9.88
N LEU A 81 -7.23 -0.15 -10.52
CA LEU A 81 -6.07 -1.03 -10.34
C LEU A 81 -4.98 -0.39 -9.47
N LYS A 82 -5.22 0.80 -8.90
CA LYS A 82 -4.19 1.61 -8.26
C LYS A 82 -3.51 0.85 -7.12
N GLU A 83 -4.27 0.20 -6.26
CA GLU A 83 -3.74 -0.48 -5.09
C GLU A 83 -2.97 -1.74 -5.50
N PHE A 84 -3.46 -2.50 -6.48
CA PHE A 84 -2.69 -3.59 -7.10
C PHE A 84 -1.39 -3.09 -7.74
N ALA A 85 -1.45 -2.01 -8.52
CA ALA A 85 -0.30 -1.44 -9.21
C ALA A 85 0.81 -1.03 -8.22
N MET A 86 0.44 -0.46 -7.07
CA MET A 86 1.37 -0.18 -5.98
C MET A 86 1.98 -1.46 -5.38
N MET A 87 1.17 -2.48 -5.10
CA MET A 87 1.64 -3.76 -4.54
C MET A 87 2.58 -4.52 -5.48
N ALA A 88 2.36 -4.40 -6.79
CA ALA A 88 3.13 -5.05 -7.84
C ALA A 88 4.26 -4.18 -8.43
N ASN A 89 4.47 -2.97 -7.89
CA ASN A 89 5.46 -2.02 -8.40
C ASN A 89 6.89 -2.54 -8.26
N GLY A 90 7.47 -3.03 -9.36
CA GLY A 90 8.79 -3.69 -9.37
C GLY A 90 9.94 -2.91 -8.71
N PRO A 91 10.04 -1.58 -8.88
CA PRO A 91 11.04 -0.74 -8.21
C PRO A 91 10.95 -0.70 -6.67
N THR A 92 9.78 -1.01 -6.10
CA THR A 92 9.60 -1.00 -4.63
C THR A 92 10.47 -2.08 -3.99
N THR A 93 11.21 -1.71 -2.95
CA THR A 93 12.11 -2.61 -2.20
C THR A 93 11.86 -2.61 -0.70
N GLY A 94 11.26 -1.54 -0.17
CA GLY A 94 10.91 -1.37 1.23
C GLY A 94 9.45 -0.99 1.38
N PHE A 95 8.76 -1.62 2.31
CA PHE A 95 7.37 -1.30 2.62
C PHE A 95 7.07 -1.55 4.10
N ALA A 96 6.01 -0.94 4.59
CA ALA A 96 5.42 -1.31 5.86
C ALA A 96 3.96 -0.85 5.92
N CYS A 97 3.18 -1.52 6.76
CA CYS A 97 1.80 -1.17 7.01
C CYS A 97 1.56 -0.93 8.50
N THR A 98 0.62 -0.04 8.81
CA THR A 98 0.14 0.18 10.17
C THR A 98 -1.39 0.21 10.19
N TYR A 99 -1.94 -0.16 11.33
CA TYR A 99 -3.32 0.12 11.72
C TYR A 99 -3.30 0.54 13.20
N ASN A 100 -4.14 1.48 13.62
CA ASN A 100 -4.16 1.90 15.02
C ASN A 100 -5.52 2.41 15.48
N LYS A 101 -6.27 1.53 16.15
CA LYS A 101 -7.60 1.82 16.70
C LYS A 101 -7.66 3.02 17.66
N LYS A 102 -6.55 3.43 18.28
CA LYS A 102 -6.56 4.57 19.22
C LYS A 102 -6.73 5.91 18.52
N CYS A 103 -6.33 6.02 17.26
CA CYS A 103 -6.27 7.29 16.55
C CYS A 103 -6.87 7.23 15.13
N SER A 104 -7.11 6.03 14.58
CA SER A 104 -7.59 5.86 13.21
C SER A 104 -8.29 4.51 12.99
N ASP A 105 -9.26 4.53 12.09
CA ASP A 105 -9.95 3.35 11.56
C ASP A 105 -9.42 2.95 10.17
N LYS A 106 -8.16 3.25 9.87
CA LYS A 106 -7.52 2.93 8.58
C LYS A 106 -6.37 1.92 8.72
N LEU A 107 -6.26 1.04 7.73
CA LEU A 107 -5.02 0.37 7.36
C LEU A 107 -4.29 1.29 6.37
N LEU A 108 -3.06 1.66 6.69
CA LEU A 108 -2.19 2.46 5.82
C LEU A 108 -0.93 1.65 5.54
N CYS A 109 -0.63 1.41 4.27
CA CYS A 109 0.63 0.82 3.80
C CYS A 109 1.40 1.88 3.02
N LEU A 110 2.68 2.01 3.33
CA LEU A 110 3.61 2.89 2.65
C LEU A 110 4.69 2.07 1.94
N TYR A 111 5.13 2.57 0.79
CA TYR A 111 6.12 1.96 -0.08
C TYR A 111 7.21 2.98 -0.37
N ASN A 112 8.48 2.55 -0.34
CA ASN A 112 9.63 3.43 -0.52
C ASN A 112 9.84 3.95 -1.95
N THR A 113 8.85 3.76 -2.82
CA THR A 113 8.80 4.29 -4.18
C THR A 113 7.34 4.48 -4.56
N GLN A 114 7.02 5.61 -5.15
CA GLN A 114 5.72 5.89 -5.73
C GLN A 114 5.50 4.99 -6.95
N TYR A 115 4.24 4.68 -7.25
CA TYR A 115 3.96 4.09 -8.54
C TYR A 115 4.28 5.11 -9.64
N VAL A 116 5.05 4.67 -10.63
CA VAL A 116 5.37 5.47 -11.80
C VAL A 116 4.72 4.75 -12.98
N ASP A 117 3.71 5.37 -13.59
CA ASP A 117 3.21 4.91 -14.88
C ASP A 117 4.41 4.85 -15.84
N PHE A 118 4.72 3.69 -16.41
CA PHE A 118 5.82 3.56 -17.39
C PHE A 118 5.65 4.52 -18.59
N TYR A 119 4.43 5.01 -18.83
CA TYR A 119 4.12 6.02 -19.85
C TYR A 119 4.61 7.44 -19.51
N LEU A 120 4.85 7.79 -18.25
CA LEU A 120 5.31 9.13 -17.85
C LEU A 120 6.84 9.28 -17.84
N LEU A 121 7.58 8.27 -18.30
CA LEU A 121 9.05 8.26 -18.39
C LEU A 121 9.60 8.62 -19.77
N HIS A 122 8.77 9.09 -20.71
CA HIS A 122 9.19 9.51 -22.06
C HIS A 122 8.59 10.85 -22.49
#